data_AF-A0A2N2KC35-F1
#
_entry.id   AF-A0A2N2KC35-F1
#
_cell.length_a   1.000
_cell.length_b   1.000
_cell.length_c   1.000
_cell.angle_alpha   90.00
_cell.angle_beta   90.00
_cell.angle_gamma   90.00
#
_symmetry.space_group_name_H-M   'P 1'
#
loop_
_entity.id
_entity.type
_entity.pdbx_description
1 polymer ?
#
loop_
_entity_poly.entity_id
_entity_poly.type
_entity_poly.pdbx_seq_one_letter_code
_entity_poly.pdbx_strand_id
1 'polypeptide(L)'
;MKKILFIFVCAFSLSVLTPWIHAQSLDDTFDEFTHRFQSLKPPPGSSVHSDYKLDQTALASFYTARILTIISKQNQELMARYDEVSRKYDQMIKQNEKIIQLLSQKPGRPQ
;
A
#
# COMPACT_ATOMS: atom_id res chain seq x y z
N MET A 1 9.32 -35.38 19.54
CA MET A 1 8.23 -34.96 18.62
C MET A 1 7.67 -33.57 18.91
N LYS A 2 7.39 -33.18 20.18
CA LYS A 2 6.89 -31.84 20.54
C LYS A 2 7.73 -30.65 20.05
N LYS A 3 9.07 -30.74 20.08
CA LYS A 3 9.97 -29.67 19.64
C LYS A 3 9.96 -29.46 18.12
N ILE A 4 9.77 -30.53 17.34
CA ILE A 4 9.71 -30.48 15.87
C ILE A 4 8.36 -29.88 15.44
N LEU A 5 7.27 -30.23 16.14
CA LEU A 5 5.95 -29.65 15.91
C LEU A 5 5.93 -28.13 16.16
N PHE A 6 6.62 -27.67 17.22
CA PHE A 6 6.71 -26.24 17.55
C PHE A 6 7.45 -25.43 16.48
N ILE A 7 8.54 -25.97 15.93
CA ILE A 7 9.30 -25.33 14.84
C ILE A 7 8.46 -25.25 13.57
N PHE A 8 7.70 -26.30 13.25
CA PHE A 8 6.78 -26.29 12.10
C PHE A 8 5.66 -25.25 12.26
N VAL A 9 5.08 -25.10 13.45
CA VAL A 9 4.04 -24.09 13.72
C VAL A 9 4.61 -22.67 13.60
N CYS A 10 5.82 -22.42 14.13
CA CYS A 10 6.47 -21.12 13.97
C CYS A 10 6.82 -20.83 12.49
N ALA A 11 7.39 -21.79 11.77
CA ALA A 11 7.72 -21.62 10.35
C ALA A 11 6.47 -21.38 9.48
N PHE A 12 5.35 -22.04 9.78
CA PHE A 12 4.07 -21.84 9.10
C PHE A 12 3.43 -20.49 9.45
N SER A 13 3.62 -19.99 10.68
CA SER A 13 3.14 -18.65 11.05
C SER A 13 3.94 -17.51 10.37
N LEU A 14 5.20 -17.75 10.02
CA LEU A 14 6.06 -16.79 9.32
C LEU A 14 5.78 -16.75 7.81
N SER A 15 5.33 -17.84 7.19
CA SER A 15 5.03 -17.89 5.74
C SER A 15 3.66 -17.30 5.36
N VAL A 16 2.72 -17.17 6.31
CA VAL A 16 1.38 -16.60 6.05
C VAL A 16 1.37 -15.07 6.19
N LEU A 17 2.48 -14.47 6.66
CA LEU A 17 2.61 -13.02 6.90
C LEU A 17 3.22 -12.23 5.74
N THR A 18 3.41 -12.84 4.56
CA THR A 18 3.68 -12.07 3.35
C THR A 18 2.39 -11.91 2.55
N PRO A 19 1.61 -10.84 2.76
CA PRO A 19 0.76 -10.36 1.69
C PRO A 19 1.69 -10.03 0.53
N TRP A 20 1.76 -10.90 -0.47
CA TRP A 20 2.09 -10.48 -1.82
C TRP A 20 0.93 -9.62 -2.31
N ILE A 21 0.79 -8.43 -1.73
CA ILE A 21 0.03 -7.36 -2.32
C ILE A 21 0.96 -6.85 -3.41
N HIS A 22 0.86 -7.44 -4.60
CA HIS A 22 1.26 -6.75 -5.81
C HIS A 22 0.29 -5.58 -5.98
N ALA A 23 0.50 -4.52 -5.20
CA ALA A 23 -0.10 -3.23 -5.46
C ALA A 23 0.40 -2.87 -6.85
N GLN A 24 -0.49 -2.88 -7.83
CA GLN A 24 -0.15 -2.45 -9.17
C GLN A 24 0.40 -1.03 -9.05
N SER A 25 1.69 -0.87 -9.39
CA SER A 25 2.36 0.41 -9.24
C SER A 25 1.71 1.43 -10.18
N LEU A 26 1.60 2.66 -9.70
CA LEU A 26 1.14 3.77 -10.52
C LEU A 26 2.11 4.00 -11.68
N ASP A 27 3.42 3.83 -11.44
CA ASP A 27 4.47 3.95 -12.45
C ASP A 27 4.30 2.90 -13.55
N ASP A 28 4.12 1.61 -13.21
CA ASP A 28 3.88 0.55 -14.20
C ASP A 28 2.66 0.85 -15.07
N THR A 29 1.61 1.42 -14.45
CA THR A 29 0.38 1.79 -15.16
C THR A 29 0.61 2.96 -16.11
N PHE A 30 1.46 3.92 -15.72
CA PHE A 30 1.81 5.08 -16.52
C PHE A 30 2.75 4.74 -17.68
N ASP A 31 3.69 3.82 -17.45
CA ASP A 31 4.57 3.28 -18.49
C ASP A 31 3.77 2.51 -19.54
N GLU A 32 2.82 1.66 -19.10
CA GLU A 32 1.90 0.97 -20.01
C GLU A 32 1.07 1.96 -20.83
N PHE A 33 0.53 3.01 -20.20
CA PHE A 33 -0.18 4.08 -20.89
C PHE A 33 0.69 4.74 -21.96
N THR A 34 1.89 5.16 -21.58
CA THR A 34 2.82 5.89 -22.47
C THR A 34 3.15 5.06 -23.69
N HIS A 35 3.48 3.78 -23.50
CA HIS A 35 3.79 2.86 -24.59
C HIS A 35 2.60 2.70 -25.54
N ARG A 36 1.39 2.44 -25.01
CA ARG A 36 0.18 2.28 -25.84
C ARG A 36 -0.24 3.58 -26.54
N PHE A 37 -0.08 4.72 -25.87
CA PHE A 37 -0.42 6.02 -26.43
C PHE A 37 0.48 6.37 -27.62
N GLN A 38 1.78 6.11 -27.49
CA GLN A 38 2.74 6.33 -28.56
C GLN A 38 2.54 5.38 -29.74
N SER A 39 2.17 4.11 -29.48
CA SER A 39 1.94 3.13 -30.54
C SER A 39 0.74 3.43 -31.44
N LEU A 40 -0.20 4.26 -30.98
CA LEU A 40 -1.35 4.68 -31.78
C LEU A 40 -0.99 5.70 -32.88
N LYS A 41 0.18 6.36 -32.81
CA LYS A 41 0.56 7.37 -33.79
C LYS A 41 0.91 6.70 -35.14
N PRO A 42 0.20 6.99 -36.23
CA PRO A 42 0.47 6.38 -37.52
C PRO A 42 1.73 6.98 -38.18
N PRO A 43 2.35 6.27 -39.14
CA PRO A 43 3.47 6.78 -39.93
C PRO A 43 3.10 8.05 -40.74
N PRO A 44 4.09 8.91 -41.06
CA PRO A 44 3.88 10.06 -41.94
C PRO A 44 3.31 9.64 -43.30
N GLY A 45 2.32 10.38 -43.82
CA GLY A 45 1.66 10.07 -45.10
C GLY A 45 0.51 9.06 -45.01
N SER A 46 0.17 8.58 -43.81
CA SER A 46 -1.03 7.76 -43.60
C SER A 46 -2.32 8.57 -43.78
N SER A 47 -3.30 7.99 -44.47
CA SER A 47 -4.65 8.56 -44.68
C SER A 47 -5.49 8.62 -43.40
N VAL A 48 -5.05 7.96 -42.34
CA VAL A 48 -5.75 7.84 -41.04
C VAL A 48 -5.42 9.03 -40.12
N HIS A 49 -5.30 10.23 -40.70
CA HIS A 49 -4.56 11.36 -40.12
C HIS A 49 -5.17 11.93 -38.83
N SER A 50 -6.42 11.56 -38.51
CA SER A 50 -7.14 12.04 -37.31
C SER A 50 -7.77 10.96 -36.45
N ASP A 51 -8.13 9.79 -36.99
CA ASP A 51 -8.91 8.78 -36.24
C ASP A 51 -8.13 8.26 -35.02
N TYR A 52 -6.81 8.13 -35.16
CA TYR A 52 -5.94 7.71 -34.05
C TYR A 52 -5.97 8.67 -32.86
N LYS A 53 -6.36 9.94 -33.05
CA LYS A 53 -6.50 10.91 -31.95
C LYS A 53 -7.74 10.62 -31.10
N LEU A 54 -8.81 10.12 -31.71
CA LEU A 54 -9.99 9.67 -30.97
C LEU A 54 -9.62 8.44 -30.13
N ASP A 55 -8.86 7.50 -30.71
CA ASP A 55 -8.36 6.33 -29.98
C ASP A 55 -7.42 6.73 -28.84
N GLN A 56 -6.52 7.69 -29.07
CA GLN A 56 -5.67 8.26 -28.03
C GLN A 56 -6.47 8.91 -26.90
N THR A 57 -7.56 9.61 -27.23
CA THR A 57 -8.43 10.28 -26.25
C THR A 57 -9.21 9.25 -25.43
N ALA A 58 -9.73 8.20 -26.08
CA ALA A 58 -10.42 7.10 -25.41
C ALA A 58 -9.44 6.35 -24.48
N LEU A 59 -8.23 6.07 -24.95
CA LEU A 59 -7.17 5.44 -24.17
C LEU A 59 -6.79 6.29 -22.95
N ALA A 60 -6.57 7.59 -23.14
CA ALA A 60 -6.25 8.50 -22.04
C ALA A 60 -7.37 8.56 -21.00
N SER A 61 -8.63 8.57 -21.44
CA SER A 61 -9.79 8.58 -20.54
C SER A 61 -9.87 7.29 -19.72
N PHE A 62 -9.65 6.14 -20.35
CA PHE A 62 -9.62 4.84 -19.67
C PHE A 62 -8.50 4.77 -18.63
N TYR A 63 -7.28 5.14 -19.01
CA TYR A 63 -6.14 5.13 -18.08
C TYR A 63 -6.30 6.15 -16.95
N THR A 64 -6.92 7.30 -17.21
CA THR A 64 -7.27 8.27 -16.15
C THR A 64 -8.17 7.62 -15.11
N ALA A 65 -9.25 6.97 -15.53
CA ALA A 65 -10.17 6.27 -14.61
C ALA A 65 -9.46 5.14 -13.84
N ARG A 66 -8.57 4.40 -14.50
CA ARG A 66 -7.77 3.34 -13.87
C ARG A 66 -6.81 3.90 -12.81
N ILE A 67 -6.09 4.98 -13.11
CA ILE A 67 -5.17 5.64 -12.19
C ILE A 67 -5.93 6.19 -10.97
N LEU A 68 -7.07 6.85 -11.18
CA LEU A 68 -7.92 7.33 -10.08
C LEU A 68 -8.37 6.18 -9.16
N THR A 69 -8.67 5.01 -9.73
CA THR A 69 -9.02 3.82 -8.96
C THR A 69 -7.84 3.31 -8.12
N ILE A 70 -6.63 3.29 -8.69
CA ILE A 70 -5.40 2.89 -7.97
C ILE A 70 -5.14 3.87 -6.80
N ILE A 71 -5.17 5.18 -7.07
CA ILE A 71 -4.99 6.22 -6.03
C ILE A 71 -6.02 6.07 -4.93
N SER A 72 -7.30 5.86 -5.28
CA SER A 72 -8.37 5.68 -4.30
C SER A 72 -8.11 4.49 -3.39
N LYS A 73 -7.64 3.36 -3.93
CA LYS A 73 -7.30 2.16 -3.15
C LYS A 73 -6.09 2.41 -2.24
N GLN A 74 -5.03 3.03 -2.77
CA GLN A 74 -3.85 3.38 -1.99
C GLN A 74 -4.19 4.33 -0.83
N ASN A 75 -5.06 5.31 -1.06
CA ASN A 75 -5.53 6.21 -0.01
C ASN A 75 -6.33 5.48 1.09
N GLN A 76 -7.20 4.54 0.72
CA GLN A 76 -7.93 3.73 1.69
C GLN A 76 -7.00 2.88 2.55
N GLU A 77 -6.00 2.23 1.94
CA GLU A 77 -4.99 1.47 2.67
C GLU A 77 -4.17 2.37 3.59
N LEU A 78 -3.76 3.55 3.11
CA LEU A 78 -3.02 4.51 3.89
C LEU A 78 -3.82 4.98 5.12
N MET A 79 -5.10 5.30 4.96
CA MET A 79 -5.98 5.66 6.09
C MET A 79 -6.08 4.52 7.12
N ALA A 80 -6.25 3.28 6.67
CA ALA A 80 -6.28 2.13 7.57
C ALA A 80 -4.95 1.96 8.34
N ARG A 81 -3.81 2.23 7.70
CA ARG A 81 -2.50 2.24 8.36
C ARG A 81 -2.38 3.36 9.38
N TYR A 82 -2.87 4.56 9.08
CA TYR A 82 -2.90 5.67 10.03
C TYR A 82 -3.75 5.32 11.27
N ASP A 83 -4.92 4.72 11.09
CA ASP A 83 -5.75 4.27 12.21
C ASP A 83 -5.05 3.20 13.06
N GLU A 84 -4.37 2.26 12.42
CA GLU A 84 -3.57 1.23 13.12
C GLU A 84 -2.46 1.86 13.96
N VAL A 85 -1.72 2.80 13.39
CA VAL A 85 -0.63 3.53 14.06
C VAL A 85 -1.17 4.38 15.21
N SER A 86 -2.27 5.10 15.00
CA SER A 86 -2.94 5.89 16.04
C SER A 86 -3.32 5.02 17.24
N ARG A 87 -3.94 3.86 17.00
CA ARG A 87 -4.28 2.90 18.07
C ARG A 87 -3.05 2.39 18.83
N LYS A 88 -1.93 2.16 18.14
CA LYS A 88 -0.67 1.77 18.79
C LYS A 88 -0.13 2.88 19.69
N TYR A 89 -0.20 4.14 19.24
CA TYR A 89 0.17 5.28 20.09
C TYR A 89 -0.72 5.40 21.32
N ASP A 90 -2.04 5.25 21.21
CA ASP A 90 -2.94 5.26 22.37
C ASP A 90 -2.59 4.17 23.39
N GLN A 91 -2.23 2.98 22.90
CA GLN A 91 -1.77 1.89 23.76
C GLN A 91 -0.46 2.25 24.47
N MET A 92 0.51 2.84 23.76
CA MET A 92 1.77 3.29 24.35
C MET A 92 1.56 4.38 25.40
N ILE A 93 0.65 5.33 25.16
CA ILE A 93 0.31 6.37 26.13
C ILE A 93 -0.24 5.73 27.41
N LYS A 94 -1.23 4.83 27.30
CA LYS A 94 -1.78 4.11 28.46
C LYS A 94 -0.73 3.29 29.21
N GLN A 95 0.18 2.66 28.48
CA GLN A 95 1.30 1.93 29.08
C GLN A 95 2.23 2.88 29.85
N ASN A 96 2.58 4.02 29.28
CA ASN A 96 3.43 5.03 29.91
C ASN A 96 2.77 5.64 31.15
N GLU A 97 1.47 5.95 31.11
CA GLU A 97 0.70 6.41 32.27
C GLU A 97 0.76 5.40 33.42
N LYS A 98 0.60 4.11 33.11
CA LYS A 98 0.72 3.04 34.10
C LYS A 98 2.13 2.93 34.69
N ILE A 99 3.17 3.08 33.86
CA ILE A 99 4.56 3.11 34.34
C ILE A 99 4.77 4.28 35.31
N ILE A 100 4.29 5.48 34.96
CA ILE A 100 4.37 6.66 35.83
C ILE A 100 3.68 6.38 37.16
N GLN A 101 2.46 5.84 37.16
CA GLN A 101 1.75 5.47 38.39
C GLN A 101 2.55 4.50 39.25
N LEU A 102 3.13 3.45 38.67
CA LEU A 102 3.95 2.47 39.38
C LEU A 102 5.24 3.08 39.96
N LEU A 103 5.89 3.98 39.21
CA LEU A 103 7.09 4.68 39.67
C LEU A 103 6.76 5.67 40.79
N SER A 104 5.64 6.39 40.70
CA SER A 104 5.18 7.32 41.74
C SER A 104 4.72 6.62 43.02
N GLN A 105 4.29 5.36 42.93
CA GLN A 105 3.86 4.56 44.09
C GLN A 105 5.03 3.90 44.85
N LYS A 106 6.27 3.97 44.36
CA LYS A 106 7.42 3.34 45.03
C LYS A 106 7.79 4.12 46.30
N PRO A 107 7.59 3.59 47.52
CA PRO A 107 8.08 4.20 48.74
C PRO A 107 9.51 3.70 49.00
N GLY A 108 10.45 4.61 49.28
CA GLY A 108 11.75 4.23 49.82
C GLY A 108 12.92 5.07 49.31
N ARG A 109 13.05 6.28 49.86
CA ARG A 109 14.40 6.83 50.13
C ARG A 109 15.04 5.91 51.18
N PRO A 110 16.30 5.46 51.00
CA PRO A 110 17.09 5.07 52.15
C PRO A 110 17.32 6.35 52.98
N GLN A 111 16.83 6.35 54.22
CA GLN A 111 17.35 7.21 55.29
C GLN A 111 18.60 6.55 55.86
#